data_AF-A0A7W2KJP0-F1
#
_entry.id   AF-A0A7W2KJP0-F1
#
_cell.length_a   1.000
_cell.length_b   1.000
_cell.length_c   1.000
_cell.angle_alpha   90.00
_cell.angle_beta   90.00
_cell.angle_gamma   90.00
#
_symmetry.space_group_name_H-M   'P 1'
#
loop_
_entity.id
_entity.type
_entity.pdbx_description
1 polymer ?
#
loop_
_entity_poly.entity_id
_entity_poly.type
_entity_poly.pdbx_seq_one_letter_code
_entity_poly.pdbx_strand_id
1 'polypeptide(L)'
;MPELNLSKLHSDPHPLPHPTPLINASPVYCLDDRQAGSHHTAFINKDHPQQQTEVKYIQADDNVRITLERAYALGRRYRRLAPSTELLVFNVAPRATGSDSRQKRVQITTHDCLLEVTVNGAVFMVAQHTAEAIAIRLTDGGHQVVITGQVRKPVLIDMIGSGNSIETGAGMVHIDAHTGTHQVVVGSGPVLIDKGDAVVNVTGHCLLGQANSSTVLYRNTAYDAHLAQPVAAEHQALGRVGVQVTGDEAFRQAVEDALVLMRKLPCGQALLAGLDNKAGHTGKPIRVSEAARQQFTCYTPSDDEQDEDEGHFIINENQSSWGYSGGMLAYNPNWSTATQLPLLDLYRCLCQGWNSMTGTVFPGQTEVQGTYGAYPVDNLLLQSIGLPTDCKFNFGGATALNTNPAAFTENGLRQALQLELRTQL
;
A
#
# COMPACT_ATOMS: atom_id res chain seq x y z
N MET A 1 -7.26 -9.65 6.60
CA MET A 1 -7.92 -9.30 5.33
C MET A 1 -6.95 -9.64 4.21
N PRO A 2 -7.32 -10.42 3.19
CA PRO A 2 -6.41 -10.70 2.10
C PRO A 2 -6.49 -9.59 1.05
N GLU A 3 -5.50 -8.72 1.04
CA GLU A 3 -5.23 -7.75 -0.03
C GLU A 3 -4.11 -8.28 -0.93
N LEU A 4 -4.08 -7.93 -2.22
CA LEU A 4 -3.01 -8.43 -3.10
C LEU A 4 -1.64 -7.90 -2.66
N ASN A 5 -0.67 -8.80 -2.50
CA ASN A 5 0.72 -8.39 -2.62
C ASN A 5 0.98 -8.04 -4.09
N LEU A 6 1.10 -6.74 -4.39
CA LEU A 6 1.25 -6.24 -5.76
C LEU A 6 2.60 -6.57 -6.40
N SER A 7 3.62 -6.94 -5.62
CA SER A 7 4.98 -7.30 -6.09
C SER A 7 5.06 -8.60 -6.92
N LYS A 8 3.91 -9.24 -7.22
CA LYS A 8 3.85 -10.57 -7.85
C LYS A 8 2.71 -10.77 -8.86
N LEU A 9 2.31 -9.73 -9.59
CA LEU A 9 1.51 -9.91 -10.80
C LEU A 9 2.34 -10.45 -11.98
N HIS A 10 3.13 -11.48 -11.71
CA HIS A 10 3.78 -12.31 -12.72
C HIS A 10 2.79 -13.32 -13.25
N SER A 11 2.03 -12.92 -14.27
CA SER A 11 1.51 -13.87 -15.24
C SER A 11 2.30 -13.68 -16.52
N ASP A 12 2.95 -14.75 -16.99
CA ASP A 12 3.50 -14.82 -18.34
C ASP A 12 2.52 -14.21 -19.36
N PRO A 13 3.00 -13.48 -20.39
CA PRO A 13 2.11 -12.95 -21.42
C PRO A 13 1.33 -14.09 -22.07
N HIS A 14 0.03 -14.22 -21.73
CA HIS A 14 -0.80 -15.31 -22.25
C HIS A 14 -0.89 -15.24 -23.79
N PRO A 15 -0.86 -16.38 -24.48
CA PRO A 15 -0.98 -16.43 -25.94
C PRO A 15 -2.35 -15.93 -26.42
N LEU A 16 -2.34 -15.24 -27.56
CA LEU A 16 -3.50 -14.60 -28.20
C LEU A 16 -4.57 -15.62 -28.63
N PRO A 17 -5.87 -15.32 -28.51
CA PRO A 17 -6.86 -15.78 -29.48
C PRO A 17 -6.60 -15.10 -30.83
N HIS A 18 -6.78 -15.85 -31.91
CA HIS A 18 -6.54 -15.45 -33.30
C HIS A 18 -7.23 -14.13 -33.75
N PRO A 19 -6.70 -13.50 -34.82
CA PRO A 19 -6.79 -12.07 -35.08
C PRO A 19 -8.15 -11.63 -35.61
N THR A 20 -8.57 -10.42 -35.24
CA THR A 20 -9.40 -9.57 -36.11
C THR A 20 -9.17 -8.10 -35.77
N PRO A 21 -8.72 -7.26 -36.72
CA PRO A 21 -8.38 -5.88 -36.45
C PRO A 21 -9.61 -4.98 -36.61
N LEU A 22 -9.80 -4.04 -35.68
CA LEU A 22 -10.50 -2.78 -35.97
C LEU A 22 -9.45 -1.69 -36.09
N ILE A 23 -9.10 -1.36 -37.34
CA ILE A 23 -8.16 -0.29 -37.68
C ILE A 23 -8.91 1.04 -37.49
N ASN A 24 -8.56 1.78 -36.45
CA ASN A 24 -8.88 3.20 -36.34
C ASN A 24 -7.57 3.94 -35.99
N ALA A 25 -7.24 4.99 -36.74
CA ALA A 25 -5.93 5.63 -36.67
C ALA A 25 -5.74 6.51 -35.42
N SER A 26 -6.81 6.78 -34.67
CA SER A 26 -6.80 7.42 -33.34
C SER A 26 -8.11 7.07 -32.60
N PRO A 27 -8.30 5.82 -32.16
CA PRO A 27 -9.51 5.44 -31.44
C PRO A 27 -9.46 6.04 -30.03
N VAL A 28 -10.56 6.65 -29.60
CA VAL A 28 -10.81 6.95 -28.19
C VAL A 28 -11.62 5.80 -27.62
N TYR A 29 -11.02 5.01 -26.73
CA TYR A 29 -11.73 3.94 -26.04
C TYR A 29 -12.23 4.43 -24.69
N CYS A 30 -13.54 4.44 -24.47
CA CYS A 30 -14.13 4.73 -23.16
C CYS A 30 -14.19 3.44 -22.33
N LEU A 31 -13.38 3.35 -21.27
CA LEU A 31 -13.29 2.20 -20.39
C LEU A 31 -14.11 2.43 -19.12
N ASP A 32 -15.24 1.71 -19.02
CA ASP A 32 -16.12 1.65 -17.86
C ASP A 32 -16.28 0.19 -17.42
N ASP A 33 -16.20 -0.06 -16.10
CA ASP A 33 -16.29 -1.39 -15.50
C ASP A 33 -17.65 -2.09 -15.74
N ARG A 34 -18.65 -1.31 -16.16
CA ARG A 34 -20.04 -1.73 -16.46
C ARG A 34 -20.24 -2.36 -17.83
N GLN A 35 -19.30 -2.28 -18.76
CA GLN A 35 -19.51 -2.83 -20.11
C GLN A 35 -19.31 -4.35 -20.16
N ALA A 36 -20.29 -5.07 -20.71
CA ALA A 36 -20.20 -6.51 -20.94
C ALA A 36 -19.20 -6.81 -22.07
N GLY A 37 -18.12 -7.54 -21.76
CA GLY A 37 -17.08 -7.96 -22.70
C GLY A 37 -16.84 -9.46 -22.60
N SER A 38 -16.71 -10.10 -23.76
CA SER A 38 -16.62 -11.56 -23.95
C SER A 38 -15.22 -12.10 -23.65
N HIS A 39 -15.19 -13.23 -22.93
CA HIS A 39 -14.05 -14.05 -22.50
C HIS A 39 -13.50 -13.75 -21.10
N HIS A 40 -14.02 -14.53 -20.14
CA HIS A 40 -13.52 -14.67 -18.79
C HIS A 40 -12.54 -15.85 -18.77
N THR A 41 -11.31 -15.62 -18.34
CA THR A 41 -10.43 -16.73 -17.99
C THR A 41 -10.04 -16.59 -16.52
N ALA A 42 -10.44 -17.58 -15.73
CA ALA A 42 -10.15 -17.62 -14.31
C ALA A 42 -9.07 -18.65 -14.04
N PHE A 43 -8.01 -18.25 -13.35
CA PHE A 43 -6.87 -19.11 -13.05
C PHE A 43 -6.63 -19.16 -11.53
N ILE A 44 -6.23 -20.33 -11.05
CA ILE A 44 -5.71 -20.49 -9.70
C ILE A 44 -4.25 -20.07 -9.76
N ASN A 45 -3.88 -19.08 -8.96
CA ASN A 45 -2.48 -18.67 -8.86
C ASN A 45 -1.67 -19.83 -8.26
N LYS A 46 -0.67 -20.36 -8.98
CA LYS A 46 0.12 -21.51 -8.51
C LYS A 46 0.92 -21.19 -7.25
N ASP A 47 1.31 -19.93 -7.09
CA ASP A 47 2.04 -19.45 -5.91
C ASP A 47 1.10 -19.10 -4.74
N HIS A 48 -0.20 -18.96 -5.03
CA HIS A 48 -1.25 -18.65 -4.07
C HIS A 48 -2.50 -19.53 -4.34
N PRO A 49 -2.47 -20.82 -3.97
CA PRO A 49 -3.59 -21.75 -4.23
C PRO A 49 -4.90 -21.33 -3.52
N GLN A 50 -4.82 -20.39 -2.58
CA GLN A 50 -5.95 -19.75 -1.91
C GLN A 50 -6.42 -18.46 -2.61
N GLN A 51 -5.94 -18.16 -3.82
CA GLN A 51 -6.29 -16.98 -4.58
C GLN A 51 -6.64 -17.37 -6.02
N GLN A 52 -7.71 -16.76 -6.53
CA GLN A 52 -8.13 -16.89 -7.91
C GLN A 52 -8.04 -15.51 -8.56
N THR A 53 -7.32 -15.45 -9.70
CA THR A 53 -7.27 -14.24 -10.53
C THR A 53 -8.18 -14.43 -11.73
N GLU A 54 -9.10 -13.50 -11.92
CA GLU A 54 -9.95 -13.35 -13.08
C GLU A 54 -9.35 -12.28 -13.99
N VAL A 55 -9.16 -12.63 -15.25
CA VAL A 55 -8.67 -11.71 -16.27
C VAL A 55 -9.78 -11.51 -17.30
N LYS A 56 -10.23 -10.27 -17.46
CA LYS A 56 -11.15 -9.85 -18.51
C LYS A 56 -10.38 -9.05 -19.55
N TYR A 57 -10.44 -9.50 -20.80
CA TYR A 57 -9.84 -8.78 -21.91
C TYR A 57 -10.70 -7.60 -22.30
N ILE A 58 -10.07 -6.43 -22.45
CA ILE A 58 -10.75 -5.20 -22.84
C ILE A 58 -10.42 -4.86 -24.30
N GLN A 59 -9.14 -4.73 -24.62
CA GLN A 59 -8.68 -4.27 -25.93
C GLN A 59 -7.27 -4.79 -26.21
N ALA A 60 -6.94 -5.04 -27.48
CA ALA A 60 -5.56 -5.25 -27.91
C ALA A 60 -5.35 -4.63 -29.29
N ASP A 61 -4.20 -3.99 -29.49
CA ASP A 61 -3.70 -3.55 -30.79
C ASP A 61 -2.17 -3.73 -30.85
N ASP A 62 -1.53 -3.21 -31.90
CA ASP A 62 -0.07 -3.30 -32.09
C ASP A 62 0.74 -2.49 -31.04
N ASN A 63 0.08 -1.67 -30.23
CA ASN A 63 0.69 -0.79 -29.25
C ASN A 63 0.53 -1.29 -27.82
N VAL A 64 -0.63 -1.86 -27.50
CA VAL A 64 -1.01 -2.17 -26.14
C VAL A 64 -2.03 -3.29 -26.07
N ARG A 65 -1.93 -4.06 -25.00
CA ARG A 65 -2.96 -5.00 -24.58
C ARG A 65 -3.50 -4.62 -23.21
N ILE A 66 -4.81 -4.41 -23.15
CA ILE A 66 -5.53 -3.94 -21.97
C ILE A 66 -6.37 -5.07 -21.38
N THR A 67 -6.15 -5.34 -20.10
CA THR A 67 -6.89 -6.32 -19.30
C THR A 67 -7.41 -5.69 -18.01
N LEU A 68 -8.57 -6.16 -17.55
CA LEU A 68 -9.06 -5.91 -16.20
C LEU A 68 -8.77 -7.17 -15.39
N GLU A 69 -7.89 -7.05 -14.41
CA GLU A 69 -7.43 -8.15 -13.58
C GLU A 69 -8.03 -7.99 -12.19
N ARG A 70 -8.85 -8.95 -11.76
CA ARG A 70 -9.43 -9.02 -10.42
C ARG A 70 -8.87 -10.22 -9.71
N ALA A 71 -8.46 -10.06 -8.47
CA ALA A 71 -8.14 -11.24 -7.67
C ALA A 71 -9.03 -11.36 -6.44
N TYR A 72 -9.38 -12.61 -6.15
CA TYR A 72 -10.27 -12.99 -5.06
C TYR A 72 -9.61 -14.03 -4.18
N ALA A 73 -9.85 -13.94 -2.87
CA ALA A 73 -9.53 -15.02 -1.95
C ALA A 73 -10.49 -16.21 -2.17
N LEU A 74 -9.94 -17.43 -2.23
CA LEU A 74 -10.67 -18.69 -2.32
C LEU A 74 -11.07 -19.20 -0.93
N GLY A 75 -12.38 -19.47 -0.75
CA GLY A 75 -12.96 -20.05 0.48
C GLY A 75 -14.22 -19.34 0.95
N ARG A 76 -15.28 -20.08 1.34
CA ARG A 76 -16.60 -19.50 1.74
C ARG A 76 -16.52 -18.53 2.93
N ARG A 77 -15.54 -18.68 3.82
CA ARG A 77 -15.28 -17.73 4.94
C ARG A 77 -14.52 -16.47 4.50
N TYR A 78 -13.69 -16.55 3.46
CA TYR A 78 -12.79 -15.46 3.03
C TYR A 78 -13.38 -14.58 1.93
N ARG A 79 -14.29 -15.11 1.10
CA ARG A 79 -14.92 -14.38 -0.02
C ARG A 79 -15.78 -13.19 0.40
N ARG A 80 -16.22 -13.11 1.67
CA ARG A 80 -17.05 -12.00 2.19
C ARG A 80 -16.26 -10.91 2.93
N LEU A 81 -14.98 -11.15 3.26
CA LEU A 81 -14.18 -10.30 4.17
C LEU A 81 -12.90 -9.75 3.49
N ALA A 82 -12.77 -9.97 2.17
CA ALA A 82 -11.60 -9.63 1.39
C ALA A 82 -11.95 -8.56 0.36
N PRO A 83 -11.33 -7.37 0.38
CA PRO A 83 -11.40 -6.49 -0.77
C PRO A 83 -10.78 -7.22 -1.98
N SER A 84 -11.52 -7.28 -3.08
CA SER A 84 -10.97 -7.72 -4.35
C SER A 84 -10.13 -6.57 -4.91
N THR A 85 -8.82 -6.75 -5.06
CA THR A 85 -8.02 -5.78 -5.81
C THR A 85 -8.37 -5.92 -7.28
N GLU A 86 -8.73 -4.80 -7.89
CA GLU A 86 -9.06 -4.70 -9.30
C GLU A 86 -8.06 -3.75 -9.98
N LEU A 87 -7.43 -4.22 -11.04
CA LEU A 87 -6.41 -3.48 -11.77
C LEU A 87 -6.80 -3.35 -13.24
N LEU A 88 -6.70 -2.14 -13.76
CA LEU A 88 -6.74 -1.90 -15.20
C LEU A 88 -5.31 -1.92 -15.75
N VAL A 89 -4.94 -3.01 -16.41
CA VAL A 89 -3.57 -3.30 -16.82
C VAL A 89 -3.34 -2.96 -18.29
N PHE A 90 -2.36 -2.11 -18.58
CA PHE A 90 -1.86 -1.79 -19.90
C PHE A 90 -0.51 -2.49 -20.09
N ASN A 91 -0.50 -3.58 -20.86
CA ASN A 91 0.73 -4.25 -21.28
C ASN A 91 1.24 -3.58 -22.56
N VAL A 92 2.33 -2.81 -22.45
CA VAL A 92 2.87 -2.03 -23.56
C VAL A 92 3.65 -2.96 -24.49
N ALA A 93 3.34 -2.94 -25.79
CA ALA A 93 3.99 -3.80 -26.75
C ALA A 93 5.48 -3.43 -26.94
N PRO A 94 6.38 -4.41 -27.08
CA PRO A 94 7.78 -4.16 -27.40
C PRO A 94 7.89 -3.59 -28.82
N ARG A 95 8.87 -2.71 -29.05
CA ARG A 95 9.19 -2.16 -30.39
C ARG A 95 10.69 -2.24 -30.64
N ALA A 96 11.05 -2.67 -31.84
CA ALA A 96 12.45 -2.78 -32.25
C ALA A 96 13.12 -1.40 -32.27
N THR A 97 14.29 -1.31 -31.64
CA THR A 97 15.16 -0.13 -31.66
C THR A 97 15.89 -0.07 -33.01
N GLY A 98 15.20 0.32 -34.07
CA GLY A 98 15.83 0.43 -35.39
C GLY A 98 14.86 0.82 -36.50
N SER A 99 15.06 2.02 -37.04
CA SER A 99 14.28 2.71 -38.10
C SER A 99 12.91 3.25 -37.67
N ASP A 100 12.79 4.58 -37.72
CA ASP A 100 11.73 5.46 -37.16
C ASP A 100 11.62 5.50 -35.64
N SER A 101 12.27 6.51 -35.06
CA SER A 101 12.35 6.90 -33.65
C SER A 101 11.01 7.33 -33.03
N ARG A 102 9.96 6.52 -33.16
CA ARG A 102 8.77 6.66 -32.30
C ARG A 102 9.15 6.12 -30.93
N GLN A 103 9.57 7.01 -30.04
CA GLN A 103 9.77 6.70 -28.62
C GLN A 103 8.57 5.91 -28.08
N LYS A 104 8.84 4.84 -27.33
CA LYS A 104 7.80 4.07 -26.65
C LYS A 104 7.28 4.93 -25.51
N ARG A 105 6.10 5.51 -25.66
CA ARG A 105 5.59 6.56 -24.76
C ARG A 105 4.28 6.14 -24.14
N VAL A 106 4.20 6.28 -22.82
CA VAL A 106 2.96 6.21 -22.06
C VAL A 106 2.75 7.55 -21.36
N GLN A 107 1.56 8.11 -21.46
CA GLN A 107 1.17 9.30 -20.73
C GLN A 107 -0.15 9.06 -20.00
N ILE A 108 -0.24 9.48 -18.74
CA ILE A 108 -1.47 9.45 -17.95
C ILE A 108 -1.78 10.88 -17.50
N THR A 109 -2.93 11.40 -17.89
CA THR A 109 -3.39 12.74 -17.51
C THR A 109 -4.84 12.73 -17.07
N THR A 110 -5.26 13.76 -16.35
CA THR A 110 -6.68 14.02 -16.08
C THR A 110 -7.31 14.72 -17.29
N HIS A 111 -8.51 14.30 -17.67
CA HIS A 111 -9.33 14.93 -18.70
C HIS A 111 -10.77 15.03 -18.18
N ASP A 112 -11.19 16.21 -17.76
CA ASP A 112 -12.45 16.45 -17.05
C ASP A 112 -12.63 15.49 -15.85
N CYS A 113 -13.65 14.63 -15.88
CA CYS A 113 -13.93 13.63 -14.85
C CYS A 113 -13.32 12.25 -15.16
N LEU A 114 -12.47 12.15 -16.17
CA LEU A 114 -11.83 10.93 -16.65
C LEU A 114 -10.30 11.02 -16.52
N LEU A 115 -9.66 9.88 -16.68
CA LEU A 115 -8.22 9.76 -16.90
C LEU A 115 -8.00 9.45 -18.38
N GLU A 116 -7.16 10.23 -19.04
CA GLU A 116 -6.69 9.95 -20.38
C GLU A 116 -5.35 9.22 -20.28
N VAL A 117 -5.32 7.97 -20.73
CA VAL A 117 -4.12 7.16 -20.87
C VAL A 117 -3.76 7.12 -22.35
N THR A 118 -2.58 7.60 -22.72
CA THR A 118 -2.07 7.53 -24.08
C THR A 118 -0.92 6.54 -24.15
N VAL A 119 -1.00 5.53 -25.04
CA VAL A 119 0.08 4.55 -25.28
C VAL A 119 0.47 4.58 -26.74
N ASN A 120 1.70 4.99 -27.03
CA ASN A 120 2.27 5.07 -28.38
C ASN A 120 1.39 5.84 -29.41
N GLY A 121 0.59 6.79 -28.93
CA GLY A 121 -0.34 7.61 -29.72
C GLY A 121 -1.80 7.14 -29.70
N ALA A 122 -2.10 5.94 -29.20
CA ALA A 122 -3.48 5.49 -28.97
C ALA A 122 -4.02 6.05 -27.64
N VAL A 123 -5.26 6.53 -27.63
CA VAL A 123 -5.85 7.27 -26.50
C VAL A 123 -6.98 6.46 -25.85
N PHE A 124 -6.94 6.33 -24.53
CA PHE A 124 -7.91 5.58 -23.73
C PHE A 124 -8.46 6.49 -22.64
N MET A 125 -9.78 6.71 -22.65
CA MET A 125 -10.49 7.48 -21.64
C MET A 125 -11.04 6.54 -20.58
N VAL A 126 -10.53 6.65 -19.36
CA VAL A 126 -10.82 5.74 -18.24
C VAL A 126 -11.61 6.50 -17.19
N ALA A 127 -12.78 5.99 -16.80
CA ALA A 127 -13.52 6.59 -15.70
C ALA A 127 -12.76 6.43 -14.37
N GLN A 128 -12.82 7.45 -13.49
CA GLN A 128 -12.03 7.42 -12.26
C GLN A 128 -12.41 6.27 -11.31
N HIS A 129 -13.67 5.81 -11.36
CA HIS A 129 -14.16 4.67 -10.60
C HIS A 129 -13.75 3.32 -11.20
N THR A 130 -13.26 3.28 -12.44
CA THR A 130 -12.80 2.04 -13.08
C THR A 130 -11.57 1.50 -12.34
N ALA A 131 -11.67 0.26 -11.84
CA ALA A 131 -10.64 -0.44 -11.08
C ALA A 131 -10.19 0.31 -9.81
N GLU A 132 -9.37 -0.32 -8.98
CA GLU A 132 -8.74 0.34 -7.83
C GLU A 132 -7.52 1.17 -8.29
N ALA A 133 -6.73 0.60 -9.21
CA ALA A 133 -5.53 1.21 -9.76
C ALA A 133 -5.32 0.90 -11.25
N ILE A 134 -4.43 1.67 -11.87
CA ILE A 134 -3.91 1.41 -13.21
C ILE A 134 -2.57 0.68 -13.07
N ALA A 135 -2.33 -0.36 -13.86
CA ALA A 135 -1.02 -0.99 -13.95
C ALA A 135 -0.45 -0.82 -15.36
N ILE A 136 0.83 -0.48 -15.47
CA ILE A 136 1.58 -0.36 -16.72
C ILE A 136 2.67 -1.43 -16.69
N ARG A 137 2.63 -2.39 -17.61
CA ARG A 137 3.69 -3.40 -17.76
C ARG A 137 4.56 -3.06 -18.96
N LEU A 138 5.85 -2.88 -18.72
CA LEU A 138 6.88 -2.55 -19.70
C LEU A 138 7.76 -3.77 -19.94
N THR A 139 7.54 -4.49 -21.05
CA THR A 139 8.17 -5.79 -21.30
C THR A 139 9.56 -5.72 -21.96
N ASP A 140 10.11 -4.52 -22.14
CA ASP A 140 11.47 -4.28 -22.63
C ASP A 140 11.95 -2.88 -22.20
N GLY A 141 13.14 -2.46 -22.65
CA GLY A 141 13.74 -1.17 -22.29
C GLY A 141 13.37 0.01 -23.21
N GLY A 142 13.76 1.21 -22.80
CA GLY A 142 13.65 2.44 -23.59
C GLY A 142 12.27 3.11 -23.59
N HIS A 143 11.43 2.83 -22.60
CA HIS A 143 10.12 3.47 -22.44
C HIS A 143 10.22 4.82 -21.74
N GLN A 144 9.36 5.74 -22.14
CA GLN A 144 9.11 6.98 -21.43
C GLN A 144 7.68 6.97 -20.90
N VAL A 145 7.52 6.99 -19.57
CA VAL A 145 6.22 7.04 -18.90
C VAL A 145 6.09 8.37 -18.18
N VAL A 146 5.02 9.11 -18.44
CA VAL A 146 4.74 10.40 -17.80
C VAL A 146 3.36 10.37 -17.17
N ILE A 147 3.30 10.42 -15.85
CA ILE A 147 2.06 10.57 -15.08
C ILE A 147 2.00 12.03 -14.62
N THR A 148 1.04 12.79 -15.14
CA THR A 148 0.96 14.22 -14.83
C THR A 148 0.63 14.47 -13.35
N GLY A 149 1.08 15.61 -12.82
CA GLY A 149 0.95 15.95 -11.39
C GLY A 149 -0.49 16.10 -10.87
N GLN A 150 -1.51 16.07 -11.72
CA GLN A 150 -2.92 16.09 -11.29
C GLN A 150 -3.51 14.68 -11.08
N VAL A 151 -2.84 13.64 -11.60
CA VAL A 151 -3.32 12.26 -11.48
C VAL A 151 -3.11 11.78 -10.06
N ARG A 152 -4.22 11.52 -9.36
CA ARG A 152 -4.26 10.95 -8.00
C ARG A 152 -4.54 9.45 -7.96
N LYS A 153 -5.08 8.90 -9.05
CA LYS A 153 -5.34 7.47 -9.19
C LYS A 153 -4.02 6.70 -8.95
N PRO A 154 -4.02 5.67 -8.11
CA PRO A 154 -2.81 4.87 -7.91
C PRO A 154 -2.34 4.21 -9.21
N VAL A 155 -1.03 4.17 -9.40
CA VAL A 155 -0.41 3.55 -10.58
C VAL A 155 0.65 2.53 -10.17
N LEU A 156 0.61 1.37 -10.80
CA LEU A 156 1.59 0.31 -10.69
C LEU A 156 2.42 0.28 -11.96
N ILE A 157 3.74 0.15 -11.83
CA ILE A 157 4.64 0.06 -12.96
C ILE A 157 5.52 -1.16 -12.76
N ASP A 158 5.35 -2.12 -13.65
CA ASP A 158 6.21 -3.29 -13.76
C ASP A 158 7.14 -3.05 -14.95
N MET A 159 8.45 -3.05 -14.72
CA MET A 159 9.40 -2.74 -15.77
C MET A 159 10.60 -3.67 -15.78
N ILE A 160 11.04 -4.03 -16.99
CA ILE A 160 12.28 -4.78 -17.24
C ILE A 160 13.15 -4.08 -18.30
N GLY A 161 14.37 -4.57 -18.52
CA GLY A 161 15.30 -4.03 -19.52
C GLY A 161 15.98 -2.74 -19.05
N SER A 162 16.61 -1.98 -19.96
CA SER A 162 17.35 -0.76 -19.59
C SER A 162 16.86 0.47 -20.33
N GLY A 163 17.04 1.65 -19.72
CA GLY A 163 16.74 2.94 -20.33
C GLY A 163 15.29 3.40 -20.19
N ASN A 164 14.51 2.83 -19.27
CA ASN A 164 13.17 3.36 -18.96
C ASN A 164 13.29 4.65 -18.14
N SER A 165 12.49 5.66 -18.50
CA SER A 165 12.38 6.95 -17.83
C SER A 165 10.95 7.17 -17.37
N ILE A 166 10.75 7.33 -16.07
CA ILE A 166 9.44 7.43 -15.43
C ILE A 166 9.30 8.77 -14.71
N GLU A 167 8.24 9.52 -14.98
CA GLU A 167 7.84 10.70 -14.23
C GLU A 167 6.51 10.41 -13.51
N THR A 168 6.48 10.55 -12.18
CA THR A 168 5.30 10.19 -11.37
C THR A 168 4.41 11.39 -11.03
N GLY A 169 3.13 11.11 -10.74
CA GLY A 169 2.11 12.13 -10.47
C GLY A 169 1.90 12.45 -8.98
N ALA A 170 0.67 12.83 -8.63
CA ALA A 170 0.27 13.10 -7.24
C ALA A 170 -0.28 11.88 -6.50
N GLY A 171 -0.74 10.86 -7.22
CA GLY A 171 -1.17 9.58 -6.68
C GLY A 171 -0.01 8.73 -6.19
N MET A 172 -0.34 7.70 -5.43
CA MET A 172 0.66 6.71 -5.04
C MET A 172 1.12 5.90 -6.25
N VAL A 173 2.44 5.71 -6.37
CA VAL A 173 3.03 4.87 -7.41
C VAL A 173 3.84 3.74 -6.76
N HIS A 174 3.67 2.53 -7.27
CA HIS A 174 4.53 1.41 -6.94
C HIS A 174 5.27 0.97 -8.20
N ILE A 175 6.59 0.86 -8.11
CA ILE A 175 7.46 0.47 -9.22
C ILE A 175 8.20 -0.81 -8.85
N ASP A 176 7.98 -1.86 -9.63
CA ASP A 176 8.78 -3.08 -9.62
C ASP A 176 9.77 -3.00 -10.79
N ALA A 177 11.04 -2.73 -10.49
CA ALA A 177 12.06 -2.42 -11.48
C ALA A 177 12.80 -3.65 -12.04
N HIS A 178 12.73 -4.79 -11.33
CA HIS A 178 13.35 -6.08 -11.64
C HIS A 178 14.84 -6.04 -12.05
N THR A 179 15.17 -5.59 -13.26
CA THR A 179 16.52 -5.63 -13.85
C THR A 179 16.80 -4.41 -14.71
N GLY A 180 18.09 -4.05 -14.84
CA GLY A 180 18.56 -3.03 -15.78
C GLY A 180 18.83 -1.68 -15.13
N THR A 181 18.89 -0.60 -15.92
CA THR A 181 19.16 0.76 -15.42
C THR A 181 18.07 1.73 -15.84
N HIS A 182 17.49 2.45 -14.88
CA HIS A 182 16.32 3.30 -15.08
C HIS A 182 16.51 4.69 -14.47
N GLN A 183 15.68 5.62 -14.91
CA GLN A 183 15.54 6.96 -14.35
C GLN A 183 14.11 7.15 -13.84
N VAL A 184 13.97 7.65 -12.62
CA VAL A 184 12.67 7.99 -12.03
C VAL A 184 12.72 9.41 -11.49
N VAL A 185 11.80 10.25 -11.95
CA VAL A 185 11.56 11.58 -11.41
C VAL A 185 10.28 11.52 -10.59
N VAL A 186 10.41 11.78 -9.29
CA VAL A 186 9.33 11.63 -8.33
C VAL A 186 8.50 12.92 -8.29
N GLY A 187 7.19 12.77 -8.47
CA GLY A 187 6.18 13.81 -8.28
C GLY A 187 5.82 14.04 -6.82
N SER A 188 4.68 14.70 -6.58
CA SER A 188 4.23 15.01 -5.22
C SER A 188 3.66 13.80 -4.47
N GLY A 189 3.26 12.75 -5.18
CA GLY A 189 2.76 11.51 -4.59
C GLY A 189 3.88 10.62 -4.04
N PRO A 190 3.59 9.73 -3.07
CA PRO A 190 4.55 8.75 -2.61
C PRO A 190 4.86 7.70 -3.70
N VAL A 191 6.14 7.36 -3.84
CA VAL A 191 6.62 6.35 -4.79
C VAL A 191 7.40 5.27 -4.05
N LEU A 192 6.83 4.06 -3.97
CA LEU A 192 7.54 2.89 -3.49
C LEU A 192 8.25 2.23 -4.67
N ILE A 193 9.54 1.93 -4.53
CA ILE A 193 10.31 1.27 -5.58
C ILE A 193 10.93 0.00 -5.01
N ASP A 194 10.52 -1.16 -5.51
CA ASP A 194 11.27 -2.42 -5.40
C ASP A 194 12.26 -2.48 -6.57
N LYS A 195 13.55 -2.39 -6.25
CA LYS A 195 14.62 -2.34 -7.25
C LYS A 195 14.91 -3.70 -7.86
N GLY A 196 14.60 -4.81 -7.17
CA GLY A 196 15.16 -6.11 -7.55
C GLY A 196 16.69 -6.03 -7.74
N ASP A 197 17.15 -6.46 -8.91
CA ASP A 197 18.56 -6.36 -9.36
C ASP A 197 18.83 -5.10 -10.21
N ALA A 198 17.87 -4.18 -10.33
CA ALA A 198 17.99 -2.97 -11.14
C ALA A 198 18.74 -1.84 -10.42
N VAL A 199 19.39 -0.98 -11.22
CA VAL A 199 19.92 0.31 -10.79
C VAL A 199 18.89 1.39 -11.15
N VAL A 200 18.23 1.93 -10.13
CA VAL A 200 17.23 2.98 -10.30
C VAL A 200 17.80 4.31 -9.83
N ASN A 201 18.03 5.24 -10.76
CA ASN A 201 18.46 6.59 -10.44
C ASN A 201 17.21 7.44 -10.18
N VAL A 202 17.06 7.92 -8.94
CA VAL A 202 15.84 8.60 -8.48
C VAL A 202 16.12 10.07 -8.22
N THR A 203 15.31 10.95 -8.81
CA THR A 203 15.23 12.36 -8.47
C THR A 203 14.03 12.60 -7.56
N GLY A 204 14.26 12.81 -6.27
CA GLY A 204 13.24 13.02 -5.23
C GLY A 204 13.85 12.91 -3.83
N HIS A 205 13.04 13.10 -2.79
CA HIS A 205 13.48 12.90 -1.41
C HIS A 205 13.24 11.46 -0.96
N CYS A 206 14.28 10.78 -0.47
CA CYS A 206 14.14 9.48 0.17
C CYS A 206 13.50 9.67 1.56
N LEU A 207 12.33 9.07 1.78
CA LEU A 207 11.63 9.12 3.05
C LEU A 207 11.90 7.89 3.91
N LEU A 208 12.01 6.72 3.29
CA LEU A 208 12.20 5.44 3.96
C LEU A 208 13.14 4.55 3.14
N GLY A 209 14.11 3.93 3.82
CA GLY A 209 15.11 3.08 3.20
C GLY A 209 16.41 3.83 2.87
N GLN A 210 17.40 3.07 2.43
CA GLN A 210 18.71 3.56 2.02
C GLN A 210 18.91 3.34 0.51
N ALA A 211 19.92 4.00 -0.06
CA ALA A 211 20.18 3.90 -1.50
C ALA A 211 20.45 2.45 -1.98
N ASN A 212 20.98 1.59 -1.11
CA ASN A 212 21.24 0.17 -1.35
C ASN A 212 20.12 -0.76 -0.87
N SER A 213 19.07 -0.26 -0.22
CA SER A 213 17.91 -1.09 0.13
C SER A 213 17.18 -1.53 -1.14
N SER A 214 16.67 -2.76 -1.13
CA SER A 214 15.86 -3.33 -2.22
C SER A 214 14.59 -2.50 -2.43
N THR A 215 13.94 -2.10 -1.33
CA THR A 215 12.69 -1.34 -1.33
C THR A 215 12.91 0.02 -0.71
N VAL A 216 12.52 1.09 -1.40
CA VAL A 216 12.70 2.47 -0.94
C VAL A 216 11.46 3.32 -1.23
N LEU A 217 11.05 4.15 -0.27
CA LEU A 217 9.97 5.11 -0.43
C LEU A 217 10.53 6.50 -0.71
N TYR A 218 10.07 7.09 -1.81
CA TYR A 218 10.39 8.46 -2.19
C TYR A 218 9.15 9.34 -2.22
N ARG A 219 9.36 10.65 -2.07
CA ARG A 219 8.36 11.68 -2.36
C ARG A 219 9.06 13.00 -2.67
N ASN A 220 8.37 13.91 -3.36
CA ASN A 220 8.93 15.20 -3.72
C ASN A 220 7.97 16.36 -3.40
N THR A 221 7.67 16.55 -2.11
CA THR A 221 6.93 17.72 -1.61
C THR A 221 7.85 18.68 -0.85
N ALA A 222 7.43 19.94 -0.71
CA ALA A 222 8.18 20.94 0.05
C ALA A 222 8.41 20.55 1.52
N TYR A 223 7.53 19.73 2.11
CA TYR A 223 7.65 19.26 3.49
C TYR A 223 8.74 18.18 3.65
N ASP A 224 9.08 17.44 2.61
CA ASP A 224 9.98 16.28 2.68
C ASP A 224 11.44 16.66 2.96
N ALA A 225 11.84 17.87 2.58
CA ALA A 225 13.16 18.41 2.92
C ALA A 225 13.37 18.49 4.44
N HIS A 226 12.30 18.67 5.23
CA HIS A 226 12.38 18.61 6.69
C HIS A 226 12.61 17.18 7.20
N LEU A 227 11.95 16.19 6.58
CA LEU A 227 12.10 14.78 6.94
C LEU A 227 13.49 14.21 6.59
N ALA A 228 14.23 14.87 5.70
CA ALA A 228 15.63 14.53 5.41
C ALA A 228 16.60 14.89 6.56
N GLN A 229 16.21 15.75 7.50
CA GLN A 229 17.07 16.15 8.62
C GLN A 229 17.31 14.97 9.60
N PRO A 230 18.43 14.96 10.35
CA PRO A 230 18.66 13.99 11.41
C PRO A 230 17.56 14.04 12.49
N VAL A 231 17.31 12.91 13.14
CA VAL A 231 16.40 12.85 14.30
C VAL A 231 16.96 13.71 15.43
N ALA A 232 16.13 14.61 15.98
CA ALA A 232 16.50 15.44 17.13
C ALA A 232 16.95 14.58 18.33
N ALA A 233 17.95 15.04 19.07
CA ALA A 233 18.62 14.26 20.12
C ALA A 233 17.64 13.69 21.17
N GLU A 234 16.65 14.50 21.57
CA GLU A 234 15.60 14.11 22.53
C GLU A 234 14.68 12.98 22.04
N HIS A 235 14.60 12.74 20.73
CA HIS A 235 13.75 11.71 20.13
C HIS A 235 14.52 10.45 19.71
N GLN A 236 15.86 10.45 19.77
CA GLN A 236 16.69 9.34 19.27
C GLN A 236 16.47 8.02 20.00
N ALA A 237 16.06 8.09 21.27
CA ALA A 237 15.85 6.91 22.10
C ALA A 237 14.43 6.34 22.01
N LEU A 238 13.48 7.05 21.39
CA LEU A 238 12.08 6.63 21.35
C LEU A 238 11.92 5.30 20.60
N GLY A 239 11.14 4.39 21.18
CA GLY A 239 10.85 3.05 20.67
C GLY A 239 11.89 2.00 21.03
N ARG A 240 13.03 2.36 21.66
CA ARG A 240 14.09 1.39 21.99
C ARG A 240 13.70 0.43 23.11
N VAL A 241 12.73 0.80 23.95
CA VAL A 241 12.24 -0.03 25.05
C VAL A 241 10.96 -0.77 24.62
N GLY A 242 10.08 -0.08 23.88
CA GLY A 242 8.77 -0.56 23.47
C GLY A 242 8.75 -1.49 22.27
N VAL A 243 9.78 -1.44 21.42
CA VAL A 243 9.84 -2.22 20.17
C VAL A 243 11.14 -3.01 20.10
N GLN A 244 11.02 -4.32 19.95
CA GLN A 244 12.17 -5.23 19.85
C GLN A 244 12.14 -5.99 18.52
N VAL A 245 13.15 -5.80 17.67
CA VAL A 245 13.18 -6.39 16.33
C VAL A 245 14.06 -7.64 16.28
N THR A 246 13.55 -8.72 15.69
CA THR A 246 14.27 -9.96 15.38
C THR A 246 14.18 -10.28 13.89
N GLY A 247 15.24 -10.83 13.31
CA GLY A 247 15.35 -11.10 11.88
C GLY A 247 16.77 -10.91 11.39
N ASP A 248 16.96 -10.99 10.08
CA ASP A 248 18.24 -10.71 9.45
C ASP A 248 18.59 -9.20 9.47
N GLU A 249 19.80 -8.86 9.03
CA GLU A 249 20.30 -7.49 9.04
C GLU A 249 19.49 -6.57 8.13
N ALA A 250 19.08 -7.05 6.94
CA ALA A 250 18.33 -6.26 5.98
C ALA A 250 16.92 -5.93 6.52
N PHE A 251 16.24 -6.91 7.11
CA PHE A 251 14.95 -6.72 7.75
C PHE A 251 15.04 -5.77 8.95
N ARG A 252 16.04 -5.97 9.83
CA ARG A 252 16.26 -5.10 10.99
C ARG A 252 16.50 -3.65 10.58
N GLN A 253 17.29 -3.44 9.52
CA GLN A 253 17.52 -2.10 8.97
C GLN A 253 16.23 -1.50 8.41
N ALA A 254 15.42 -2.26 7.68
CA ALA A 254 14.15 -1.78 7.13
C ALA A 254 13.16 -1.35 8.23
N VAL A 255 13.10 -2.09 9.35
CA VAL A 255 12.29 -1.69 10.51
C VAL A 255 12.86 -0.45 11.17
N GLU A 256 14.18 -0.39 11.39
CA GLU A 256 14.81 0.77 12.01
C GLU A 256 14.67 2.04 11.16
N ASP A 257 14.76 1.95 9.84
CA ASP A 257 14.50 3.08 8.93
C ASP A 257 13.06 3.61 9.12
N ALA A 258 12.09 2.71 9.31
CA ALA A 258 10.71 3.09 9.58
C ALA A 258 10.55 3.77 10.94
N LEU A 259 11.20 3.23 11.97
CA LEU A 259 11.21 3.84 13.31
C LEU A 259 11.91 5.20 13.30
N VAL A 260 13.01 5.36 12.56
CA VAL A 260 13.70 6.65 12.38
C VAL A 260 12.78 7.68 11.75
N LEU A 261 12.02 7.32 10.71
CA LEU A 261 11.02 8.23 10.14
C LEU A 261 9.93 8.58 11.16
N MET A 262 9.42 7.60 11.91
CA MET A 262 8.43 7.84 12.97
C MET A 262 8.97 8.80 14.05
N ARG A 263 10.24 8.70 14.44
CA ARG A 263 10.87 9.63 15.42
C ARG A 263 10.96 11.07 14.91
N LYS A 264 10.82 11.31 13.60
CA LYS A 264 10.77 12.66 13.02
C LYS A 264 9.36 13.25 13.00
N LEU A 265 8.33 12.43 13.21
CA LEU A 265 6.93 12.82 13.12
C LEU A 265 6.31 12.91 14.52
N PRO A 266 5.56 13.98 14.86
CA PRO A 266 4.94 14.11 16.19
C PRO A 266 4.05 12.93 16.59
N CYS A 267 3.27 12.39 15.66
CA CYS A 267 2.44 11.20 15.89
C CYS A 267 3.27 9.94 16.14
N GLY A 268 4.42 9.78 15.46
CA GLY A 268 5.35 8.69 15.69
C GLY A 268 6.05 8.81 17.04
N GLN A 269 6.47 10.02 17.41
CA GLN A 269 7.07 10.28 18.73
C GLN A 269 6.10 9.91 19.86
N ALA A 270 4.83 10.33 19.78
CA ALA A 270 3.81 10.02 20.78
C ALA A 270 3.55 8.51 20.88
N LEU A 271 3.41 7.81 19.75
CA LEU A 271 3.20 6.35 19.73
C LEU A 271 4.39 5.62 20.35
N LEU A 272 5.62 5.92 19.91
CA LEU A 272 6.83 5.28 20.39
C LEU A 272 7.07 5.54 21.88
N ALA A 273 6.81 6.76 22.36
CA ALA A 273 6.87 7.08 23.79
C ALA A 273 5.82 6.31 24.60
N GLY A 274 4.60 6.16 24.07
CA GLY A 274 3.55 5.36 24.71
C GLY A 274 3.92 3.88 24.83
N LEU A 275 4.52 3.32 23.78
CA LEU A 275 5.02 1.94 23.79
C LEU A 275 6.20 1.75 24.76
N ASP A 276 7.18 2.67 24.74
CA ASP A 276 8.31 2.65 25.68
C ASP A 276 7.83 2.71 27.13
N ASN A 277 6.87 3.60 27.43
CA ASN A 277 6.30 3.73 28.76
C ASN A 277 5.67 2.40 29.20
N LYS A 278 4.85 1.78 28.37
CA LYS A 278 4.18 0.53 28.72
C LYS A 278 5.16 -0.63 28.88
N ALA A 279 6.06 -0.84 27.93
CA ALA A 279 7.07 -1.88 28.02
C ALA A 279 8.03 -1.68 29.21
N GLY A 280 8.30 -0.43 29.60
CA GLY A 280 9.08 -0.12 30.79
C GLY A 280 8.42 -0.56 32.11
N HIS A 281 7.09 -0.62 32.16
CA HIS A 281 6.34 -1.12 33.33
C HIS A 281 6.16 -2.64 33.30
N THR A 282 5.86 -3.21 32.13
CA THR A 282 5.58 -4.65 31.98
C THR A 282 6.84 -5.49 31.82
N GLY A 283 7.96 -4.87 31.44
CA GLY A 283 9.20 -5.55 31.05
C GLY A 283 9.09 -6.28 29.71
N LYS A 284 7.98 -6.14 28.97
CA LYS A 284 7.74 -6.86 27.71
C LYS A 284 7.44 -5.88 26.56
N PRO A 285 8.30 -5.83 25.52
CA PRO A 285 8.08 -5.01 24.33
C PRO A 285 7.12 -5.66 23.33
N ILE A 286 6.73 -4.90 22.31
CA ILE A 286 6.23 -5.48 21.06
C ILE A 286 7.40 -6.10 20.32
N ARG A 287 7.34 -7.41 20.09
CA ARG A 287 8.34 -8.14 19.31
C ARG A 287 7.98 -8.04 17.84
N VAL A 288 8.89 -7.54 17.02
CA VAL A 288 8.71 -7.40 15.57
C VAL A 288 9.56 -8.46 14.88
N SER A 289 8.92 -9.29 14.06
CA SER A 289 9.58 -10.32 13.25
C SER A 289 9.19 -10.17 11.78
N GLU A 290 10.03 -10.70 10.89
CA GLU A 290 9.71 -10.70 9.47
C GLU A 290 8.54 -11.64 9.18
N ALA A 291 7.49 -11.09 8.57
CA ALA A 291 6.40 -11.89 8.04
C ALA A 291 6.89 -12.63 6.78
N ALA A 292 6.41 -13.85 6.55
CA ALA A 292 6.71 -14.51 5.28
C ALA A 292 6.26 -13.59 4.13
N ARG A 293 6.96 -13.59 2.99
CA ARG A 293 6.71 -12.63 1.87
C ARG A 293 5.24 -12.57 1.41
N GLN A 294 4.48 -13.63 1.62
CA GLN A 294 3.05 -13.73 1.27
C GLN A 294 2.08 -13.37 2.41
N GLN A 295 2.59 -13.13 3.62
CA GLN A 295 1.81 -12.78 4.80
C GLN A 295 1.71 -11.25 4.94
N PHE A 296 0.58 -10.82 5.47
CA PHE A 296 0.32 -9.42 5.79
C PHE A 296 1.07 -9.01 7.04
N THR A 297 1.32 -7.72 7.12
CA THR A 297 1.68 -7.12 8.40
C THR A 297 0.52 -7.27 9.37
N CYS A 298 0.76 -7.92 10.50
CA CYS A 298 -0.27 -8.16 11.52
C CYS A 298 0.31 -8.06 12.93
N TYR A 299 -0.52 -7.58 13.85
CA TYR A 299 -0.26 -7.64 15.29
C TYR A 299 -1.08 -8.77 15.90
N THR A 300 -0.44 -9.52 16.81
CA THR A 300 -1.05 -10.54 17.65
C THR A 300 -0.77 -10.17 19.10
N PRO A 301 -1.81 -10.00 19.94
CA PRO A 301 -1.64 -9.78 21.37
C PRO A 301 -0.84 -10.90 22.04
N SER A 302 -0.25 -10.59 23.19
CA SER A 302 0.40 -11.59 24.06
C SER A 302 -0.58 -12.72 24.44
N ASP A 303 -0.05 -13.93 24.55
CA ASP A 303 -0.73 -15.16 24.95
C ASP A 303 -0.28 -15.66 26.34
N ASP A 304 0.40 -14.81 27.11
CA ASP A 304 0.82 -15.15 28.47
C ASP A 304 -0.40 -15.32 29.39
N GLU A 305 -0.45 -16.39 30.19
CA GLU A 305 -1.60 -16.72 31.04
C GLU A 305 -2.00 -15.58 32.00
N GLN A 306 -1.03 -14.77 32.45
CA GLN A 306 -1.28 -13.60 33.31
C GLN A 306 -2.08 -12.50 32.59
N ASP A 307 -1.99 -12.41 31.27
CA ASP A 307 -2.71 -11.43 30.47
C ASP A 307 -4.20 -11.81 30.30
N GLU A 308 -4.54 -13.11 30.37
CA GLU A 308 -5.92 -13.59 30.21
C GLU A 308 -6.85 -13.09 31.32
N ASP A 309 -6.35 -13.02 32.56
CA ASP A 309 -7.09 -12.50 33.72
C ASP A 309 -7.25 -10.97 33.67
N GLU A 310 -6.31 -10.28 33.02
CA GLU A 310 -6.24 -8.82 32.97
C GLU A 310 -7.13 -8.22 31.87
N GLY A 311 -7.23 -8.88 30.72
CA GLY A 311 -7.98 -8.38 29.55
C GLY A 311 -7.34 -7.14 28.91
N HIS A 312 -7.63 -6.89 27.63
CA HIS A 312 -7.17 -5.69 26.92
C HIS A 312 -8.28 -4.76 26.40
N PHE A 313 -9.53 -5.10 26.68
CA PHE A 313 -10.69 -4.32 26.25
C PHE A 313 -11.01 -3.21 27.24
N ILE A 314 -11.58 -2.11 26.74
CA ILE A 314 -12.22 -1.13 27.62
C ILE A 314 -13.31 -1.81 28.46
N ILE A 315 -13.42 -1.43 29.74
CA ILE A 315 -14.45 -1.91 30.65
C ILE A 315 -15.72 -1.06 30.50
N ASN A 316 -15.53 0.26 30.38
CA ASN A 316 -16.58 1.24 30.07
C ASN A 316 -15.96 2.51 29.48
N GLU A 317 -16.79 3.52 29.15
CA GLU A 317 -16.36 4.76 28.50
C GLU A 317 -15.24 5.52 29.24
N ASN A 318 -15.05 5.32 30.55
CA ASN A 318 -14.04 6.02 31.35
C ASN A 318 -13.05 5.09 32.05
N GLN A 319 -13.07 3.79 31.75
CA GLN A 319 -12.21 2.80 32.42
C GLN A 319 -11.64 1.81 31.41
N SER A 320 -10.32 1.80 31.27
CA SER A 320 -9.58 0.76 30.55
C SER A 320 -9.42 -0.48 31.43
N SER A 321 -9.12 -1.63 30.82
CA SER A 321 -8.52 -2.74 31.56
C SER A 321 -7.05 -2.46 31.88
N TRP A 322 -6.36 -3.44 32.46
CA TRP A 322 -4.91 -3.36 32.69
C TRP A 322 -4.12 -3.36 31.38
N GLY A 323 -4.62 -4.09 30.37
CA GLY A 323 -3.96 -4.27 29.09
C GLY A 323 -2.99 -5.46 29.14
N TYR A 324 -2.63 -5.97 27.97
CA TYR A 324 -1.69 -7.09 27.90
C TYR A 324 -0.25 -6.63 28.03
N SER A 325 0.60 -7.52 28.53
CA SER A 325 1.99 -7.22 28.80
C SER A 325 2.82 -6.85 27.55
N GLY A 326 2.44 -7.33 26.36
CA GLY A 326 3.11 -7.03 25.08
C GLY A 326 2.41 -7.65 23.85
N GLY A 327 3.19 -8.15 22.88
CA GLY A 327 2.66 -8.90 21.73
C GLY A 327 3.68 -9.14 20.62
N MET A 328 3.24 -9.79 19.54
CA MET A 328 4.03 -10.07 18.34
C MET A 328 3.49 -9.27 17.15
N LEU A 329 4.39 -8.67 16.38
CA LEU A 329 4.08 -7.97 15.13
C LEU A 329 4.88 -8.63 14.00
N ALA A 330 4.20 -9.39 13.16
CA ALA A 330 4.80 -9.88 11.91
C ALA A 330 4.74 -8.75 10.89
N TYR A 331 5.88 -8.27 10.40
CA TYR A 331 5.98 -7.13 9.48
C TYR A 331 6.47 -7.57 8.10
N ASN A 332 5.79 -7.11 7.06
CA ASN A 332 6.21 -7.29 5.68
C ASN A 332 6.60 -5.94 5.05
N PRO A 333 7.89 -5.58 4.99
CA PRO A 333 8.35 -4.31 4.42
C PRO A 333 8.20 -4.25 2.89
N ASN A 334 7.95 -5.38 2.24
CA ASN A 334 7.88 -5.52 0.79
C ASN A 334 6.44 -5.68 0.28
N TRP A 335 5.45 -5.59 1.17
CA TRP A 335 4.05 -5.66 0.81
C TRP A 335 3.49 -4.24 0.67
N SER A 336 2.80 -3.96 -0.43
CA SER A 336 2.00 -2.74 -0.63
C SER A 336 0.76 -3.03 -1.48
N THR A 337 -0.30 -2.21 -1.32
CA THR A 337 -1.43 -2.12 -2.27
C THR A 337 -1.43 -0.79 -3.00
N ALA A 338 -2.40 -0.63 -3.90
CA ALA A 338 -2.75 0.61 -4.55
C ALA A 338 -3.10 1.74 -3.56
N THR A 339 -3.52 1.42 -2.33
CA THR A 339 -3.92 2.42 -1.34
C THR A 339 -3.11 2.36 -0.04
N GLN A 340 -2.30 1.30 0.17
CA GLN A 340 -1.55 1.07 1.41
C GLN A 340 -0.04 0.90 1.19
N LEU A 341 0.74 1.63 2.01
CA LEU A 341 2.19 1.49 2.12
C LEU A 341 2.57 0.59 3.30
N PRO A 342 3.67 -0.18 3.23
CA PRO A 342 4.10 -1.02 4.35
C PRO A 342 4.34 -0.23 5.65
N LEU A 343 4.81 1.02 5.55
CA LEU A 343 4.94 1.94 6.67
C LEU A 343 3.61 2.18 7.41
N LEU A 344 2.51 2.36 6.66
CA LEU A 344 1.18 2.62 7.23
C LEU A 344 0.67 1.38 7.97
N ASP A 345 0.91 0.18 7.43
CA ASP A 345 0.56 -1.07 8.10
C ASP A 345 1.36 -1.32 9.37
N LEU A 346 2.67 -1.06 9.34
CA LEU A 346 3.52 -1.14 10.53
C LEU A 346 2.98 -0.21 11.63
N TYR A 347 2.74 1.05 11.28
CA TYR A 347 2.23 2.05 12.22
C TYR A 347 0.86 1.65 12.78
N ARG A 348 -0.08 1.23 11.93
CA ARG A 348 -1.40 0.76 12.33
C ARG A 348 -1.30 -0.43 13.30
N CYS A 349 -0.43 -1.38 13.04
CA CYS A 349 -0.22 -2.54 13.91
C CYS A 349 0.44 -2.16 15.25
N LEU A 350 1.35 -1.18 15.25
CA LEU A 350 1.89 -0.62 16.50
C LEU A 350 0.81 0.13 17.31
N CYS A 351 -0.12 0.82 16.65
CA CYS A 351 -1.29 1.41 17.33
C CYS A 351 -2.19 0.33 17.95
N GLN A 352 -2.39 -0.81 17.26
CA GLN A 352 -3.12 -1.96 17.82
C GLN A 352 -2.40 -2.52 19.05
N GLY A 353 -1.07 -2.64 18.99
CA GLY A 353 -0.27 -3.03 20.14
C GLY A 353 -0.36 -2.06 21.30
N TRP A 354 -0.33 -0.75 21.04
CA TRP A 354 -0.56 0.26 22.08
C TRP A 354 -1.95 0.14 22.71
N ASN A 355 -3.01 -0.06 21.91
CA ASN A 355 -4.36 -0.30 22.44
C ASN A 355 -4.39 -1.53 23.35
N SER A 356 -3.76 -2.62 22.91
CA SER A 356 -3.69 -3.88 23.67
C SER A 356 -2.96 -3.68 25.00
N MET A 357 -1.79 -3.02 24.99
CA MET A 357 -0.98 -2.78 26.20
C MET A 357 -1.56 -1.73 27.15
N THR A 358 -2.49 -0.91 26.67
CA THR A 358 -3.17 0.10 27.49
C THR A 358 -4.55 -0.33 27.97
N GLY A 359 -5.05 -1.48 27.53
CA GLY A 359 -6.39 -1.94 27.89
C GLY A 359 -7.49 -1.10 27.24
N THR A 360 -7.19 -0.48 26.09
CA THR A 360 -8.09 0.47 25.41
C THR A 360 -8.67 -0.09 24.10
N VAL A 361 -8.60 -1.41 23.89
CA VAL A 361 -9.20 -2.05 22.72
C VAL A 361 -10.73 -1.89 22.78
N PHE A 362 -11.32 -1.41 21.70
CA PHE A 362 -12.77 -1.38 21.57
C PHE A 362 -13.32 -2.78 21.27
N PRO A 363 -14.27 -3.30 22.08
CA PRO A 363 -14.78 -4.65 21.89
C PRO A 363 -15.71 -4.74 20.69
N GLY A 364 -15.81 -5.94 20.10
CA GLY A 364 -16.79 -6.24 19.07
C GLY A 364 -16.50 -5.65 17.69
N GLN A 365 -17.56 -5.46 16.91
CA GLN A 365 -17.52 -5.05 15.51
C GLN A 365 -18.51 -3.91 15.26
N THR A 366 -18.20 -3.02 14.32
CA THR A 366 -19.09 -1.98 13.79
C THR A 366 -19.48 -2.33 12.37
N GLU A 367 -20.74 -2.10 11.98
CA GLU A 367 -21.17 -2.25 10.59
C GLU A 367 -20.67 -1.09 9.72
N VAL A 368 -19.94 -1.41 8.66
CA VAL A 368 -19.41 -0.44 7.70
C VAL A 368 -20.08 -0.64 6.36
N GLN A 369 -20.42 0.45 5.68
CA GLN A 369 -20.97 0.41 4.33
C GLN A 369 -19.85 0.14 3.31
N GLY A 370 -20.01 -0.90 2.49
CA GLY A 370 -19.17 -1.17 1.33
C GLY A 370 -19.92 -1.12 0.02
N THR A 371 -19.19 -1.31 -1.08
CA THR A 371 -19.71 -1.34 -2.45
C THR A 371 -20.85 -2.34 -2.65
N TYR A 372 -20.85 -3.44 -1.90
CA TYR A 372 -21.83 -4.53 -1.99
C TYR A 372 -22.79 -4.60 -0.79
N GLY A 373 -22.87 -3.54 0.01
CA GLY A 373 -23.71 -3.44 1.20
C GLY A 373 -22.92 -3.36 2.51
N ALA A 374 -23.65 -3.33 3.63
CA ALA A 374 -23.07 -3.28 4.97
C ALA A 374 -22.42 -4.61 5.36
N TYR A 375 -21.29 -4.55 6.07
CA TYR A 375 -20.63 -5.72 6.64
C TYR A 375 -19.93 -5.36 7.96
N PRO A 376 -19.84 -6.31 8.91
CA PRO A 376 -19.23 -6.04 10.20
C PRO A 376 -17.70 -6.05 10.11
N VAL A 377 -17.06 -5.13 10.84
CA VAL A 377 -15.60 -4.99 10.91
C VAL A 377 -15.15 -4.83 12.36
N ASP A 378 -14.08 -5.51 12.73
CA ASP A 378 -13.49 -5.43 14.06
C ASP A 378 -13.17 -3.98 14.47
N ASN A 379 -13.66 -3.60 15.65
CA ASN A 379 -13.48 -2.24 16.16
C ASN A 379 -12.00 -1.89 16.37
N LEU A 380 -11.16 -2.87 16.73
CA LEU A 380 -9.71 -2.68 16.84
C LEU A 380 -9.09 -2.19 15.51
N LEU A 381 -9.57 -2.69 14.37
CA LEU A 381 -9.06 -2.26 13.07
C LEU A 381 -9.52 -0.84 12.74
N LEU A 382 -10.81 -0.55 12.91
CA LEU A 382 -11.37 0.78 12.66
C LEU A 382 -10.72 1.84 13.57
N GLN A 383 -10.63 1.55 14.86
CA GLN A 383 -10.01 2.38 15.89
C GLN A 383 -8.54 2.68 15.56
N SER A 384 -7.78 1.69 15.05
CA SER A 384 -6.37 1.91 14.69
C SER A 384 -6.17 2.57 13.33
N ILE A 385 -7.15 2.50 12.43
CA ILE A 385 -7.14 3.31 11.20
C ILE A 385 -7.45 4.78 11.52
N GLY A 386 -8.30 5.04 12.51
CA GLY A 386 -8.85 6.37 12.75
C GLY A 386 -10.26 6.54 12.17
N LEU A 387 -11.01 5.45 12.01
CA LEU A 387 -12.39 5.43 11.55
C LEU A 387 -13.35 5.29 12.75
N PRO A 388 -14.52 5.93 12.69
CA PRO A 388 -15.49 5.87 13.77
C PRO A 388 -16.01 4.46 14.00
N THR A 389 -16.24 4.13 15.27
CA THR A 389 -16.89 2.88 15.72
C THR A 389 -18.15 3.19 16.53
N ASP A 390 -18.89 2.14 16.89
CA ASP A 390 -20.02 2.24 17.81
C ASP A 390 -19.60 2.33 19.29
N CYS A 391 -18.31 2.14 19.59
CA CYS A 391 -17.74 2.27 20.93
C CYS A 391 -17.24 3.70 21.18
N LYS A 392 -17.18 4.12 22.44
CA LYS A 392 -16.57 5.39 22.87
C LYS A 392 -15.70 5.19 24.08
N PHE A 393 -14.61 5.94 24.15
CA PHE A 393 -13.71 5.95 25.29
C PHE A 393 -13.09 7.32 25.52
N ASN A 394 -12.96 7.69 26.79
CA ASN A 394 -12.29 8.91 27.21
C ASN A 394 -10.80 8.63 27.50
N PHE A 395 -9.94 9.03 26.58
CA PHE A 395 -8.48 8.94 26.71
C PHE A 395 -7.88 10.05 27.61
N GLY A 396 -8.65 10.57 28.57
CA GLY A 396 -8.25 11.67 29.46
C GLY A 396 -8.45 13.08 28.87
N GLY A 397 -9.31 13.20 27.85
CA GLY A 397 -9.67 14.47 27.20
C GLY A 397 -11.02 15.03 27.68
N ALA A 398 -11.46 16.12 27.05
CA ALA A 398 -12.75 16.75 27.37
C ALA A 398 -13.96 15.95 26.85
N THR A 399 -13.78 15.11 25.83
CA THR A 399 -14.84 14.34 25.17
C THR A 399 -14.37 12.94 24.86
N ALA A 400 -15.23 11.95 25.09
CA ALA A 400 -14.97 10.58 24.65
C ALA A 400 -14.92 10.50 23.12
N LEU A 401 -13.97 9.71 22.61
CA LEU A 401 -13.73 9.51 21.19
C LEU A 401 -14.28 8.14 20.78
N ASN A 402 -14.79 8.05 19.55
CA ASN A 402 -15.22 6.79 18.94
C ASN A 402 -14.16 6.15 18.03
N THR A 403 -12.92 6.59 18.18
CA THR A 403 -11.69 6.03 17.60
C THR A 403 -10.51 6.45 18.50
N ASN A 404 -9.30 6.00 18.21
CA ASN A 404 -8.10 6.46 18.91
C ASN A 404 -7.86 7.97 18.76
N PRO A 405 -7.14 8.61 19.71
CA PRO A 405 -6.59 9.94 19.50
C PRO A 405 -5.74 9.97 18.23
N ALA A 406 -5.69 11.11 17.53
CA ALA A 406 -5.08 11.20 16.20
C ALA A 406 -3.66 10.62 16.13
N ALA A 407 -2.83 10.85 17.15
CA ALA A 407 -1.46 10.35 17.23
C ALA A 407 -1.33 8.82 17.39
N PHE A 408 -2.43 8.09 17.53
CA PHE A 408 -2.50 6.63 17.67
C PHE A 408 -3.39 6.02 16.57
N THR A 409 -3.38 6.63 15.37
CA THR A 409 -4.17 6.18 14.20
C THR A 409 -3.35 6.23 12.91
N GLU A 410 -3.61 5.33 11.97
CA GLU A 410 -3.07 5.37 10.61
C GLU A 410 -3.38 6.72 9.94
N ASN A 411 -4.59 7.26 10.11
CA ASN A 411 -4.99 8.57 9.59
C ASN A 411 -4.14 9.72 10.15
N GLY A 412 -3.70 9.64 11.42
CA GLY A 412 -2.76 10.60 11.98
C GLY A 412 -1.39 10.56 11.30
N LEU A 413 -0.90 9.36 10.96
CA LEU A 413 0.33 9.22 10.16
C LEU A 413 0.12 9.71 8.73
N ARG A 414 -0.99 9.36 8.07
CA ARG A 414 -1.34 9.86 6.74
C ARG A 414 -1.36 11.39 6.72
N GLN A 415 -2.00 12.02 7.71
CA GLN A 415 -2.03 13.47 7.84
C GLN A 415 -0.64 14.07 8.04
N ALA A 416 0.19 13.50 8.92
CA ALA A 416 1.55 13.95 9.15
C ALA A 416 2.43 13.84 7.88
N LEU A 417 2.12 12.87 7.04
CA LEU A 417 2.73 12.69 5.73
C LEU A 417 1.96 13.42 4.61
N GLN A 418 0.95 14.25 4.86
CA GLN A 418 0.17 14.92 3.80
C GLN A 418 -0.41 13.95 2.75
N LEU A 419 -0.72 12.73 3.14
CA LEU A 419 -1.41 11.73 2.33
C LEU A 419 -2.92 11.85 2.49
N GLU A 420 -3.66 11.29 1.53
CA GLU A 420 -5.12 11.18 1.65
C GLU A 420 -5.49 10.30 2.85
N LEU A 421 -6.47 10.78 3.63
CA LEU A 421 -7.02 10.07 4.77
C LEU A 421 -7.92 8.93 4.31
N ARG A 422 -7.93 7.81 5.04
CA ARG A 422 -8.96 6.80 4.88
C ARG A 422 -10.25 7.31 5.50
N THR A 423 -11.29 7.37 4.68
CA THR A 423 -12.67 7.71 5.09
C THR A 423 -13.58 6.48 5.12
N GLN A 424 -13.12 5.37 4.55
CA GLN A 424 -13.77 4.07 4.50
C GLN A 424 -12.71 2.97 4.39
N LEU A 425 -13.15 1.71 4.49
CA LEU A 425 -12.28 0.54 4.34
C LEU A 425 -11.97 0.22 2.90
#